data_AF-A9U7U0-F1
#
_entry.id   AF-A9U7U0-F1
#
_cell.length_a   1.000
_cell.length_b   1.000
_cell.length_c   1.000
_cell.angle_alpha   90.00
_cell.angle_beta   90.00
_cell.angle_gamma   90.00
#
_symmetry.space_group_name_H-M   'P 1'
#
loop_
_entity.id
_entity.type
_entity.pdbx_description
1 polymer ?
#
loop_
_entity_poly.entity_id
_entity_poly.type
_entity_poly.pdbx_seq_one_letter_code
_entity_poly.pdbx_strand_id
1 'polypeptide(L)'
;MEKEKQQRILEFLKSSFDTDGTIHILAVAAAQEEQSTLYQEVTFKLRVAITFQDGYEVNPYFDGTDLYVTITAAGIEFAREDEWADGPPLREGSPNEFAFDWVSELAPPFFVSPQAQKAANTLSSGTANNEKQLPTGDADGWF
;
A
#
# COMPACT_ATOMS: atom_id res chain seq x y z
N MET A 1 5.30 -14.48 -7.91
CA MET A 1 6.66 -13.97 -7.61
C MET A 1 7.26 -14.81 -6.48
N GLU A 2 8.57 -15.08 -6.51
CA GLU A 2 9.28 -15.84 -5.47
C GLU A 2 9.43 -15.01 -4.19
N LYS A 3 9.36 -15.67 -3.02
CA LYS A 3 9.45 -14.99 -1.71
C LYS A 3 10.75 -14.23 -1.50
N GLU A 4 11.85 -14.74 -2.04
CA GLU A 4 13.15 -14.07 -1.93
C GLU A 4 13.15 -12.72 -2.67
N LYS A 5 12.56 -12.66 -3.86
CA LYS A 5 12.40 -11.40 -4.61
C LYS A 5 11.51 -10.42 -3.87
N GLN A 6 10.40 -10.88 -3.30
CA GLN A 6 9.52 -10.06 -2.45
C GLN A 6 10.28 -9.43 -1.29
N GLN A 7 11.08 -10.23 -0.58
CA GLN A 7 11.87 -9.75 0.56
C GLN A 7 12.92 -8.72 0.12
N ARG A 8 13.66 -9.00 -0.96
CA ARG A 8 14.67 -8.07 -1.48
C ARG A 8 14.07 -6.74 -1.93
N ILE A 9 12.91 -6.77 -2.61
CA ILE A 9 12.18 -5.55 -2.99
C ILE A 9 11.77 -4.77 -1.74
N LEU A 10 11.20 -5.44 -0.74
CA LEU A 10 10.76 -4.77 0.49
C LEU A 10 11.93 -4.11 1.23
N GLU A 11 13.07 -4.78 1.32
CA GLU A 11 14.29 -4.23 1.93
C GLU A 11 14.80 -3.01 1.16
N PHE A 12 14.84 -3.10 -0.18
CA PHE A 12 15.23 -1.99 -1.05
C PHE A 12 14.30 -0.77 -0.87
N LEU A 13 12.98 -0.97 -0.83
CA LEU A 13 12.02 0.10 -0.61
C LEU A 13 12.20 0.74 0.77
N LYS A 14 12.39 -0.06 1.82
CA LYS A 14 12.64 0.46 3.17
C LYS A 14 13.91 1.30 3.23
N SER A 15 15.02 0.83 2.66
CA SER A 15 16.27 1.61 2.65
C SER A 15 16.18 2.87 1.80
N SER A 16 15.32 2.89 0.77
CA SER A 16 15.20 4.03 -0.15
C SER A 16 14.26 5.11 0.38
N PHE A 17 13.16 4.73 1.03
CA PHE A 17 12.15 5.68 1.53
C PHE A 17 12.38 6.05 3.00
N ASP A 18 12.78 5.11 3.85
CA ASP A 18 12.85 5.32 5.29
C ASP A 18 14.28 5.67 5.74
N THR A 19 14.83 6.77 5.21
CA THR A 19 16.20 7.19 5.52
C THR A 19 16.35 7.81 6.91
N ASP A 20 15.27 8.38 7.45
CA ASP A 20 15.24 9.12 8.72
C ASP A 20 14.25 8.54 9.74
N GLY A 21 13.60 7.41 9.44
CA GLY A 21 12.63 6.78 10.33
C GLY A 21 11.21 7.36 10.23
N THR A 22 10.94 8.26 9.28
CA THR A 22 9.66 8.96 9.18
C THR A 22 8.69 8.33 8.19
N ILE A 23 9.16 7.55 7.21
CA ILE A 23 8.30 6.97 6.16
C ILE A 23 8.00 5.51 6.49
N HIS A 24 6.70 5.20 6.59
CA HIS A 24 6.22 3.85 6.84
C HIS A 24 5.51 3.30 5.60
N ILE A 25 6.01 2.18 5.11
CA ILE A 25 5.33 1.41 4.06
C ILE A 25 4.14 0.67 4.69
N LEU A 26 2.94 0.93 4.19
CA LEU A 26 1.71 0.29 4.64
C LEU A 26 1.41 -1.00 3.90
N ALA A 27 1.53 -0.99 2.57
CA ALA A 27 1.27 -2.15 1.73
C ALA A 27 2.03 -2.05 0.41
N VAL A 28 2.37 -3.20 -0.16
CA VAL A 28 3.05 -3.29 -1.47
C VAL A 28 2.49 -4.44 -2.29
N ALA A 29 2.16 -4.12 -3.55
CA ALA A 29 1.88 -5.09 -4.60
C ALA A 29 2.93 -4.95 -5.73
N ALA A 30 3.15 -6.03 -6.48
CA ALA A 30 4.06 -6.02 -7.61
C ALA A 30 3.52 -6.86 -8.77
N ALA A 31 3.58 -6.28 -9.97
CA ALA A 31 3.31 -6.94 -11.23
C ALA A 31 4.63 -7.00 -12.04
N GLN A 32 4.94 -8.15 -12.62
CA GLN A 32 6.08 -8.28 -13.52
C GLN A 32 5.71 -7.68 -14.87
N GLU A 33 6.50 -6.73 -15.37
CA GLU A 33 6.27 -6.08 -16.67
C GLU A 33 7.15 -6.71 -17.74
N GLU A 34 8.45 -6.81 -17.47
CA GLU A 34 9.45 -7.20 -18.45
C GLU A 34 10.43 -8.21 -17.87
N GLN A 35 10.93 -9.11 -18.72
CA GLN A 35 11.98 -10.04 -18.38
C GLN A 35 12.95 -10.15 -19.55
N SER A 36 14.21 -9.77 -19.31
CA SER A 36 15.30 -9.99 -20.24
C SER A 36 16.04 -11.27 -19.87
N THR A 37 15.90 -12.31 -20.67
CA THR A 37 16.65 -13.57 -20.48
C THR A 37 18.13 -13.42 -20.79
N LEU A 38 18.50 -12.48 -21.67
CA LEU A 38 19.88 -12.21 -22.07
C LEU A 38 20.69 -11.57 -20.93
N TYR A 39 20.08 -10.66 -20.19
CA TYR A 39 20.73 -9.93 -19.09
C TYR A 39 20.35 -10.46 -17.70
N GLN A 40 19.44 -11.45 -17.63
CA GLN A 40 18.86 -11.97 -16.39
C GLN A 40 18.21 -10.88 -15.54
N GLU A 41 17.57 -9.92 -16.22
CA GLU A 41 16.93 -8.76 -15.60
C GLU A 41 15.42 -8.98 -15.58
N VAL A 42 14.79 -8.57 -14.48
CA VAL A 42 13.33 -8.58 -14.35
C VAL A 42 12.87 -7.25 -13.82
N THR A 43 11.99 -6.58 -14.58
CA THR A 43 11.40 -5.31 -14.20
C THR A 43 10.02 -5.54 -13.59
N PHE A 44 9.79 -4.96 -12.42
CA PHE A 44 8.51 -4.98 -11.75
C PHE A 44 7.93 -3.58 -11.67
N LYS A 45 6.65 -3.48 -11.98
CA LYS A 45 5.82 -2.37 -11.52
C LYS A 45 5.39 -2.66 -10.09
N LEU A 46 5.65 -1.71 -9.21
CA LEU A 46 5.26 -1.75 -7.80
C LEU A 46 4.14 -0.74 -7.58
N ARG A 47 3.17 -1.10 -6.74
CA ARG A 47 2.21 -0.15 -6.17
C ARG A 47 2.44 -0.10 -4.67
N VAL A 48 2.81 1.08 -4.18
CA VAL A 48 3.26 1.27 -2.80
C VAL A 48 2.34 2.28 -2.12
N ALA A 49 1.77 1.88 -0.99
CA ALA A 49 1.10 2.79 -0.07
C ALA A 49 2.07 3.15 1.07
N ILE A 50 2.30 4.43 1.29
CA ILE A 50 3.16 4.97 2.34
C ILE A 50 2.40 5.93 3.23
N THR A 51 2.84 6.05 4.47
CA THR A 51 2.37 7.06 5.42
C THR A 51 3.57 7.63 6.17
N PHE A 52 3.37 8.73 6.87
CA PHE A 52 4.39 9.36 7.69
C PHE A 52 4.13 9.07 9.17
N GLN A 53 5.19 8.95 9.96
CA GLN A 53 5.12 8.96 11.41
C GLN A 53 5.57 10.33 11.92
N ASP A 54 4.72 10.96 12.72
CA ASP A 54 5.04 12.18 13.46
C ASP A 54 5.25 11.82 14.94
N GLY A 55 6.51 11.82 15.36
CA GLY A 55 6.91 11.39 16.71
C GLY A 55 6.56 9.93 16.99
N TYR A 56 5.52 9.71 17.80
CA TYR A 56 5.05 8.37 18.20
C TYR A 56 3.76 7.92 17.49
N GLU A 57 3.17 8.79 16.68
CA GLU A 57 1.89 8.53 16.03
C GLU A 57 2.07 8.36 14.53
N VAL A 58 1.50 7.27 14.01
CA VAL A 58 1.43 7.03 12.56
C VAL A 58 0.25 7.83 12.02
N ASN A 59 0.49 8.60 10.96
CA ASN A 59 -0.56 9.36 10.30
C ASN A 59 -1.69 8.42 9.86
N PRO A 60 -2.97 8.74 10.15
CA PRO A 60 -4.10 7.88 9.81
C PRO A 60 -4.40 7.80 8.31
N TYR A 61 -3.69 8.59 7.50
CA TYR A 61 -3.83 8.66 6.06
C TYR A 61 -2.55 8.21 5.34
N PHE A 62 -2.72 7.70 4.12
CA PHE A 62 -1.66 7.25 3.24
C PHE A 62 -1.68 7.99 1.92
N ASP A 63 -0.48 8.13 1.36
CA ASP A 63 -0.24 8.49 -0.03
C ASP A 63 0.22 7.24 -0.78
N GLY A 64 -0.15 7.15 -2.05
CA GLY A 64 0.09 5.97 -2.87
C GLY A 64 0.70 6.33 -4.21
N THR A 65 1.72 5.59 -4.63
CA THR A 65 2.31 5.76 -5.96
C THR A 65 2.67 4.42 -6.62
N ASP A 66 2.86 4.47 -7.93
CA ASP A 66 3.45 3.37 -8.70
C ASP A 66 4.94 3.67 -8.92
N LEU A 67 5.79 2.64 -8.81
CA LEU A 67 7.24 2.71 -9.04
C LEU A 67 7.66 1.57 -9.95
N TYR A 68 8.81 1.71 -10.59
CA TYR A 68 9.43 0.61 -11.34
C TYR A 68 10.77 0.27 -10.73
N VAL A 69 11.02 -1.04 -10.57
CA VAL A 69 12.31 -1.55 -10.11
C VAL A 69 12.81 -2.64 -11.04
N THR A 70 14.10 -2.65 -11.30
CA THR A 70 14.77 -3.72 -12.04
C THR A 70 15.62 -4.53 -11.07
N ILE A 71 15.40 -5.85 -11.05
CA ILE A 71 16.26 -6.78 -10.33
C ILE A 71 17.30 -7.31 -11.31
N THR A 72 18.57 -7.09 -10.98
CA THR A 72 19.73 -7.59 -11.73
C THR A 72 20.56 -8.55 -10.85
N ALA A 73 21.62 -9.12 -11.41
CA ALA A 73 22.61 -9.87 -10.63
C ALA A 73 23.37 -8.98 -9.62
N ALA A 74 23.49 -7.67 -9.89
CA ALA A 74 24.23 -6.74 -9.04
C ALA A 74 23.38 -6.20 -7.88
N GLY A 75 22.05 -6.14 -8.05
CA GLY A 75 21.19 -5.55 -7.03
C GLY A 75 19.78 -5.26 -7.51
N ILE A 76 19.14 -4.29 -6.86
CA ILE A 76 17.86 -3.70 -7.25
C ILE A 76 18.11 -2.21 -7.46
N GLU A 77 17.56 -1.68 -8.55
CA GLU A 77 17.62 -0.26 -8.88
C GLU A 77 16.24 0.26 -9.27
N PHE A 78 16.01 1.56 -9.07
CA PHE A 78 14.85 2.22 -9.65
C PHE A 78 14.99 2.27 -11.17
N ALA A 79 13.88 2.12 -11.85
CA ALA A 79 13.78 2.19 -13.29
C ALA A 79 12.72 3.20 -13.69
N ARG A 80 12.79 3.66 -14.94
CA ARG A 80 11.77 4.52 -15.56
C ARG A 80 11.42 5.72 -14.68
N GLU A 81 12.46 6.35 -14.11
CA GLU A 81 12.29 7.50 -13.21
C GLU A 81 11.56 8.67 -13.89
N ASP A 82 11.72 8.78 -15.20
CA ASP A 82 10.98 9.70 -16.06
C ASP A 82 9.47 9.43 -16.10
N GLU A 83 9.01 8.19 -15.92
CA GLU A 83 7.58 7.86 -15.90
C GLU A 83 6.86 8.31 -14.62
N TRP A 84 7.59 8.60 -13.53
CA TRP A 84 7.00 9.02 -12.25
C TRP A 84 7.54 10.33 -11.68
N ALA A 85 8.53 10.96 -12.31
CA ALA A 85 9.05 12.27 -11.89
C ALA A 85 8.04 13.43 -12.03
N ASP A 86 7.02 13.29 -12.87
CA ASP A 86 6.10 14.39 -13.24
C ASP A 86 4.67 14.26 -12.67
N GLY A 87 4.37 13.25 -11.85
CA GLY A 87 3.02 13.00 -11.34
C GLY A 87 2.88 13.25 -9.82
N PRO A 88 1.78 13.87 -9.34
CA PRO A 88 1.41 13.73 -7.93
C PRO A 88 1.24 12.24 -7.60
N PRO A 89 1.34 11.84 -6.32
CA PRO A 89 1.04 10.46 -5.95
C PRO A 89 -0.35 10.08 -6.50
N LEU A 90 -0.45 8.87 -7.04
CA LEU A 90 -1.69 8.34 -7.63
C LEU A 90 -2.85 8.32 -6.62
N ARG A 91 -2.53 8.36 -5.32
CA ARG A 91 -3.49 8.49 -4.23
C ARG A 91 -2.94 9.47 -3.20
N GLU A 92 -3.75 10.43 -2.77
CA GLU A 92 -3.40 11.39 -1.72
C GLU A 92 -4.34 11.25 -0.52
N GLY A 93 -3.79 11.31 0.69
CA GLY A 93 -4.52 11.54 1.94
C GLY A 93 -5.66 10.56 2.22
N SER A 94 -5.52 9.29 1.82
CA SER A 94 -6.58 8.30 1.95
C SER A 94 -6.49 7.50 3.25
N PRO A 95 -7.61 7.10 3.87
CA PRO A 95 -7.54 6.37 5.14
C PRO A 95 -6.75 5.05 5.04
N ASN A 96 -5.92 4.76 6.06
CA ASN A 96 -5.01 3.61 6.09
C ASN A 96 -5.73 2.26 5.92
N GLU A 97 -6.99 2.15 6.32
CA GLU A 97 -7.81 0.94 6.11
C GLU A 97 -7.94 0.54 4.63
N PHE A 98 -7.84 1.48 3.70
CA PHE A 98 -7.99 1.23 2.26
C PHE A 98 -6.66 0.95 1.56
N ALA A 99 -5.53 1.03 2.27
CA ALA A 99 -4.22 0.81 1.68
C ALA A 99 -4.12 -0.58 1.04
N PHE A 100 -4.66 -1.61 1.69
CA PHE A 100 -4.68 -2.98 1.17
C PHE A 100 -5.46 -3.10 -0.14
N ASP A 101 -6.70 -2.60 -0.16
CA ASP A 101 -7.57 -2.72 -1.34
C ASP A 101 -6.99 -1.95 -2.52
N TRP A 102 -6.48 -0.74 -2.27
CA TRP A 102 -5.89 0.10 -3.31
C TRP A 102 -4.63 -0.52 -3.94
N VAL A 103 -3.69 -1.07 -3.15
CA VAL A 103 -2.53 -1.75 -3.74
C VAL A 103 -2.93 -3.04 -4.47
N SER A 104 -4.02 -3.69 -4.02
CA SER A 104 -4.52 -4.94 -4.61
C SER A 104 -5.08 -4.77 -6.01
N GLU A 105 -5.46 -3.54 -6.40
CA GLU A 105 -5.86 -3.21 -7.77
C GLU A 105 -4.75 -3.48 -8.81
N LEU A 106 -3.47 -3.46 -8.40
CA LEU A 106 -2.35 -3.84 -9.26
C LEU A 106 -2.18 -5.36 -9.32
N ALA A 107 -2.03 -5.99 -8.15
CA ALA A 107 -1.77 -7.43 -7.99
C ALA A 107 -1.99 -7.82 -6.52
N PRO A 108 -2.11 -9.13 -6.19
CA PRO A 108 -2.15 -9.56 -4.80
C PRO A 108 -0.95 -9.01 -3.99
N PRO A 109 -1.19 -8.28 -2.88
CA PRO A 109 -0.11 -7.67 -2.10
C PRO A 109 0.80 -8.74 -1.51
N PHE A 110 2.11 -8.51 -1.58
CA PHE A 110 3.08 -9.39 -0.94
C PHE A 110 3.52 -8.87 0.43
N PHE A 111 3.19 -7.63 0.75
CA PHE A 111 3.45 -7.01 2.04
C PHE A 111 2.27 -6.17 2.49
N VAL A 112 1.88 -6.32 3.76
CA VAL A 112 0.89 -5.48 4.45
C VAL A 112 1.36 -5.30 5.88
N SER A 113 1.55 -4.06 6.30
CA SER A 113 1.99 -3.70 7.64
C SER A 113 0.94 -4.03 8.72
N PRO A 114 1.36 -4.27 9.98
CA PRO A 114 0.44 -4.39 11.10
C PRO A 114 -0.49 -3.18 11.28
N GLN A 115 -0.01 -1.97 10.96
CA GLN A 115 -0.77 -0.72 11.04
C GLN A 115 -1.94 -0.71 10.07
N ALA A 116 -1.71 -1.07 8.80
CA ALA A 116 -2.76 -1.19 7.80
C ALA A 116 -3.78 -2.28 8.17
N GLN A 117 -3.31 -3.44 8.66
CA GLN A 117 -4.20 -4.50 9.14
C GLN A 117 -5.07 -4.07 10.33
N LYS A 118 -4.47 -3.34 11.29
CA LYS A 118 -5.20 -2.81 12.45
C LYS A 118 -6.28 -1.81 12.01
N ALA A 119 -5.95 -0.89 11.11
CA ALA A 119 -6.90 0.10 10.58
C ALA A 119 -8.11 -0.57 9.92
N ALA A 120 -7.88 -1.56 9.04
CA ALA A 120 -8.95 -2.32 8.37
C ALA A 120 -9.86 -3.08 9.35
N ASN A 121 -9.29 -3.67 10.41
CA ASN A 121 -10.04 -4.36 11.45
C ASN A 121 -10.89 -3.40 12.31
N THR A 122 -10.39 -2.19 12.58
CA THR A 122 -11.14 -1.16 13.29
C THR A 122 -12.34 -0.68 12.47
N LEU A 123 -12.19 -0.50 11.16
CA LEU A 123 -13.32 -0.16 10.29
C LEU A 123 -14.39 -1.26 10.33
N SER A 124 -13.98 -2.52 10.17
CA SER A 124 -14.89 -3.67 10.15
C SER A 124 -15.69 -3.83 11.46
N SER A 125 -15.07 -3.53 12.60
CA SER A 125 -15.72 -3.58 13.92
C SER A 125 -16.59 -2.34 14.20
N GLY A 126 -16.26 -1.18 13.65
CA GLY A 126 -17.10 0.02 13.70
C GLY A 126 -18.40 -0.12 12.89
N THR A 127 -18.32 -0.70 11.70
CA THR A 127 -19.50 -0.96 10.84
C THR A 127 -20.46 -1.96 11.49
N ALA A 128 -19.95 -3.01 12.13
CA ALA A 128 -20.77 -4.01 12.82
C ALA A 128 -21.58 -3.45 14.01
N ASN A 129 -21.15 -2.32 14.60
CA ASN A 129 -21.83 -1.69 15.73
C ASN A 129 -22.90 -0.67 15.29
N ASN A 130 -22.89 -0.21 14.03
CA ASN A 130 -23.85 0.77 13.52
C ASN A 130 -25.11 0.16 12.88
N GLU A 131 -25.17 -1.16 12.67
CA GLU A 131 -26.37 -1.85 12.13
C GLU A 131 -27.42 -2.26 13.19
N LYS A 132 -27.23 -1.91 14.47
CA LYS A 132 -28.15 -2.32 15.56
C LYS A 132 -29.06 -1.22 16.12
N GLN A 133 -29.34 -0.16 15.37
CA GLN A 133 -30.34 0.84 15.77
C GLN A 133 -31.21 1.30 14.60
N LEU A 134 -32.05 0.39 14.11
CA LEU A 134 -33.34 0.79 13.55
C LEU A 134 -34.31 0.95 14.73
N PRO A 135 -34.85 2.15 15.01
CA PRO A 135 -35.95 2.26 15.95
C PRO A 135 -37.16 1.54 15.36
N THR A 136 -37.64 0.50 16.05
CA THR A 136 -39.01 0.00 15.90
C THR A 136 -39.93 1.10 16.42
N GLY A 137 -40.28 2.03 15.54
CA GLY A 137 -41.32 3.02 15.79
C GLY A 137 -42.67 2.34 15.66
N ASP A 138 -43.32 2.11 16.79
CA ASP A 138 -44.73 1.75 16.89
C ASP A 138 -45.56 2.77 16.10
N ALA A 139 -46.20 2.31 15.03
CA ALA A 139 -47.18 3.09 14.29
C ALA A 139 -48.55 2.96 14.96
N ASP A 140 -48.72 3.68 16.07
CA ASP A 140 -50.03 3.96 16.65
C ASP A 140 -50.49 5.37 16.27
N GLY A 141 -51.54 5.43 15.44
CA GLY A 141 -52.57 6.49 15.48
C GLY A 141 -52.34 7.77 14.65
N TRP A 142 -53.48 8.38 14.27
CA TRP A 142 -53.71 9.64 13.50
C TRP A 142 -53.55 9.48 11.98
N PHE A 143 -54.61 9.35 11.16
CA PHE A 143 -55.89 10.07 11.08
C PHE A 143 -57.01 9.18 10.54
#